data_AF-A0A1I1MYI6-F1
#
_entry.id   AF-A0A1I1MYI6-F1
#
_cell.length_a   1.000
_cell.length_b   1.000
_cell.length_c   1.000
_cell.angle_alpha   90.00
_cell.angle_beta   90.00
_cell.angle_gamma   90.00
#
_symmetry.space_group_name_H-M   'P 1'
#
loop_
_entity.id
_entity.type
_entity.pdbx_description
1 polymer ?
#
loop_
_entity_poly.entity_id
_entity_poly.type
_entity_poly.pdbx_seq_one_letter_code
_entity_poly.pdbx_strand_id
1 'polypeptide(L)'
;MNVYLITYHLDHHQHDENDNLSRKIKSLGSWGHVMPSAWIVTTSMTSEEIKSSIETVIEANTLFFISKITPDHAGFLHKGALPWISECVNKDSESSDS
;
A
#
# COMPACT_ATOMS: atom_id res chain seq x y z
N MET A 1 -9.22 -7.42 -7.43
CA MET A 1 -8.79 -6.87 -6.13
C MET A 1 -7.34 -6.41 -6.23
N ASN A 2 -7.15 -5.12 -6.48
CA ASN A 2 -5.87 -4.56 -6.86
C ASN A 2 -4.85 -4.59 -5.72
N VAL A 3 -3.57 -4.70 -6.08
CA VAL A 3 -2.44 -4.56 -5.15
C VAL A 3 -1.76 -3.21 -5.37
N TYR A 4 -1.54 -2.46 -4.30
CA TYR A 4 -0.91 -1.14 -4.32
C TYR A 4 0.31 -1.08 -3.40
N LEU A 5 1.37 -0.43 -3.88
CA LEU A 5 2.46 0.07 -3.07
C LEU A 5 2.09 1.48 -2.59
N ILE A 6 2.20 1.71 -1.29
CA ILE A 6 2.01 3.00 -0.63
C ILE A 6 3.33 3.34 0.06
N THR A 7 4.01 4.38 -0.40
CA THR A 7 5.23 4.90 0.24
C THR A 7 5.00 6.31 0.73
N TYR A 8 5.67 6.69 1.81
CA TYR A 8 5.57 8.03 2.36
C TYR A 8 6.90 8.54 2.89
N HIS A 9 6.96 9.85 3.08
CA HIS A 9 8.03 10.53 3.79
C HIS A 9 7.42 11.33 4.94
N LEU A 10 7.86 11.02 6.16
CA LEU A 10 7.48 11.73 7.36
C LEU A 10 8.74 12.31 7.98
N ASP A 11 8.65 13.55 8.46
CA ASP A 11 9.71 14.15 9.24
C ASP A 11 9.79 13.49 10.63
N HIS A 12 10.99 13.45 11.21
CA HIS A 12 11.28 12.72 12.47
C HIS A 12 10.45 13.15 13.69
N HIS A 13 9.69 14.24 13.60
CA HIS A 13 8.83 14.77 14.65
C HIS A 13 7.35 14.37 14.52
N GLN A 14 6.97 13.58 13.51
CA GLN A 14 5.57 13.27 13.17
C GLN A 14 5.14 11.86 13.64
N HIS A 15 5.38 11.52 14.91
CA HIS A 15 5.05 10.18 15.43
C HIS A 15 3.55 9.88 15.37
N ASP A 16 2.71 10.83 15.78
CA ASP A 16 1.25 10.67 15.79
C ASP A 16 0.68 10.48 14.38
N GLU A 17 1.25 11.18 13.39
CA GLU A 17 0.87 11.04 11.99
C GLU A 17 1.24 9.66 11.45
N ASN A 18 2.43 9.14 11.79
CA ASN A 18 2.82 7.78 11.40
C ASN A 18 1.84 6.72 11.95
N ASP A 19 1.40 6.88 13.20
CA ASP A 19 0.43 5.97 13.82
C ASP A 19 -0.96 6.07 13.19
N ASN A 20 -1.42 7.29 12.91
CA ASN A 20 -2.70 7.53 12.23
C ASN A 20 -2.69 6.99 10.80
N LEU A 21 -1.62 7.25 10.05
CA LEU A 21 -1.40 6.74 8.70
C LEU A 21 -1.33 5.20 8.70
N SER A 22 -0.56 4.61 9.61
CA SER A 22 -0.47 3.15 9.76
C SER A 22 -1.83 2.53 10.06
N ARG A 23 -2.62 3.11 10.98
CA ARG A 23 -3.99 2.64 11.26
C ARG A 23 -4.89 2.77 10.05
N LYS A 24 -4.82 3.89 9.31
CA LYS A 24 -5.60 4.11 8.11
C LYS A 24 -5.26 3.09 7.03
N ILE A 25 -3.98 2.90 6.70
CA ILE A 25 -3.52 1.93 5.70
C ILE A 25 -4.03 0.52 6.02
N LYS A 26 -3.94 0.10 7.30
CA LYS A 26 -4.44 -1.21 7.75
C LYS A 26 -5.95 -1.39 7.59
N SER A 27 -6.72 -0.29 7.57
CA SER A 27 -8.17 -0.34 7.40
C SER A 27 -8.62 -0.47 5.93
N LEU A 28 -7.73 -0.26 4.96
CA LEU A 28 -8.07 -0.27 3.53
C LEU A 28 -8.27 -1.67 2.96
N GLY A 29 -7.79 -2.70 3.64
CA GLY A 29 -7.86 -4.09 3.17
C GLY A 29 -6.79 -4.98 3.80
N SER A 30 -6.40 -6.04 3.09
CA SER A 30 -5.26 -6.86 3.49
C SER A 30 -3.97 -6.09 3.24
N TRP A 31 -3.00 -6.20 4.15
CA TRP A 31 -1.80 -5.36 4.10
C TRP A 31 -0.53 -6.12 4.45
N GLY A 32 0.61 -5.60 3.99
CA GLY A 32 1.94 -6.04 4.37
C GLY A 32 2.87 -4.83 4.58
N HIS A 33 3.50 -4.73 5.74
CA HIS A 33 4.51 -3.69 6.02
C HIS A 33 5.87 -4.20 5.56
N VAL A 34 6.38 -3.65 4.45
CA VAL A 34 7.55 -4.19 3.75
C VAL A 34 8.84 -3.40 4.00
N MET A 35 8.71 -2.10 4.30
CA MET A 35 9.81 -1.21 4.68
C MET A 35 9.29 -0.16 5.68
N PRO A 36 10.15 0.53 6.45
CA PRO A 36 9.72 1.49 7.47
C PRO A 36 8.67 2.50 6.99
N SER A 37 8.80 2.98 5.76
CA SER A 37 7.88 3.94 5.13
C SER A 37 7.21 3.41 3.86
N ALA A 38 7.04 2.09 3.76
CA ALA A 38 6.39 1.44 2.62
C ALA A 38 5.46 0.30 3.03
N TRP A 39 4.26 0.32 2.47
CA TRP A 39 3.20 -0.65 2.69
C TRP A 39 2.72 -1.22 1.36
N ILE A 40 2.32 -2.48 1.40
CA ILE A 40 1.56 -3.10 0.33
C ILE A 40 0.13 -3.28 0.82
N VAL A 41 -0.84 -2.92 0.00
CA VAL A 41 -2.27 -3.06 0.31
C VAL A 41 -2.97 -3.80 -0.83
N THR A 42 -3.78 -4.79 -0.49
CA THR A 42 -4.71 -5.45 -1.41
C THR A 42 -6.12 -4.96 -1.09
N THR A 43 -6.79 -4.33 -2.05
CA THR A 43 -8.09 -3.69 -1.86
C THR A 43 -8.90 -3.63 -3.17
N SER A 44 -10.22 -3.46 -3.08
CA SER A 44 -11.07 -3.17 -4.24
C SER A 44 -11.03 -1.70 -4.66
N MET A 45 -10.47 -0.82 -3.83
CA MET A 45 -10.34 0.61 -4.12
C MET A 45 -9.38 0.87 -5.29
N THR A 46 -9.55 2.02 -5.91
CA THR A 46 -8.62 2.63 -6.87
C THR A 46 -7.53 3.42 -6.13
N SER A 47 -6.45 3.79 -6.81
CA SER A 47 -5.39 4.64 -6.22
C SER A 47 -5.91 6.01 -5.78
N GLU A 48 -6.87 6.60 -6.49
CA GLU A 48 -7.43 7.91 -6.14
C GLU A 48 -8.32 7.85 -4.89
N GLU A 49 -9.07 6.75 -4.72
CA GLU A 49 -9.84 6.52 -3.49
C GLU A 49 -8.91 6.27 -2.29
N ILE A 50 -7.80 5.54 -2.49
CA ILE A 50 -6.77 5.34 -1.45
C ILE A 50 -6.16 6.68 -1.07
N LYS A 51 -5.78 7.49 -2.07
CA LYS A 51 -5.26 8.86 -1.87
C LYS A 51 -6.22 9.69 -1.04
N SER A 52 -7.48 9.77 -1.46
CA SER A 52 -8.52 10.53 -0.76
C SER A 52 -8.69 10.05 0.69
N SER A 53 -8.57 8.74 0.94
CA SER A 53 -8.69 8.15 2.28
C SER A 53 -7.48 8.48 3.17
N ILE A 54 -6.27 8.48 2.61
CA ILE A 54 -5.03 8.85 3.31
C ILE A 54 -5.01 10.34 3.65
N GLU A 55 -5.43 11.21 2.72
CA GLU A 55 -5.53 12.67 2.90
C GLU A 55 -6.37 13.07 4.13
N THR A 56 -7.24 12.19 4.64
CA THR A 56 -8.02 12.44 5.86
C THR A 56 -7.24 12.35 7.18
N VAL A 57 -6.01 11.83 7.16
CA VAL A 57 -5.22 11.53 8.37
C VAL A 57 -3.77 12.02 8.32
N ILE A 58 -3.38 12.71 7.25
CA ILE A 58 -2.05 13.28 7.05
C ILE A 58 -2.09 14.80 7.08
N GLU A 59 -0.94 15.41 7.33
CA GLU A 59 -0.76 16.85 7.24
C GLU A 59 -0.63 17.31 5.78
N ALA A 60 -0.94 18.59 5.52
CA ALA A 60 -1.00 19.14 4.16
C ALA A 60 0.31 19.05 3.35
N ASN A 61 1.46 18.95 4.04
CA ASN A 61 2.79 18.88 3.42
C ASN A 61 3.39 17.47 3.38
N THR A 62 2.64 16.46 3.83
CA THR A 62 3.13 15.09 3.88
C THR A 62 3.20 14.49 2.49
N LEU A 63 4.39 14.00 2.13
CA LEU A 63 4.64 13.41 0.83
C LEU A 63 4.32 11.92 0.86
N PHE A 64 3.50 11.48 -0.08
CA PHE A 64 3.22 10.06 -0.29
C PHE A 64 3.05 9.75 -1.77
N PHE A 65 3.25 8.48 -2.11
CA PHE A 65 3.12 7.97 -3.46
C PHE A 65 2.40 6.62 -3.44
N ILE A 66 1.43 6.47 -4.33
CA ILE A 66 0.61 5.27 -4.46
C ILE A 66 0.76 4.76 -5.90
N SER A 67 1.14 3.50 -6.06
CA SER A 67 1.27 2.87 -7.37
C SER A 67 0.66 1.48 -7.36
N LYS A 68 -0.05 1.14 -8.44
CA LYS A 68 -0.55 -0.23 -8.64
C LYS A 68 0.62 -1.15 -8.97
N ILE A 69 0.69 -2.28 -8.29
CA ILE A 69 1.67 -3.33 -8.58
C ILE A 69 1.14 -4.20 -9.71
N THR A 70 1.99 -4.43 -10.71
CA THR A 70 1.70 -5.29 -11.87
C THR A 70 2.36 -6.65 -11.69
N PRO A 71 2.06 -7.65 -12.53
CA PRO A 71 2.77 -8.93 -12.50
C PRO A 71 4.28 -8.82 -12.70
N ASP A 72 4.74 -7.78 -13.39
CA ASP A 72 6.16 -7.45 -13.52
C ASP A 72 6.63 -6.61 -12.31
N HIS A 73 7.08 -7.32 -11.27
CA HIS A 73 7.65 -6.72 -10.07
C HIS A 73 8.84 -7.54 -9.56
N ALA A 74 9.79 -6.86 -8.92
CA ALA A 74 10.95 -7.50 -8.32
C ALA A 74 11.39 -6.72 -7.07
N GLY A 75 12.15 -7.37 -6.18
CA GLY A 75 12.68 -6.71 -5.00
C GLY A 75 13.57 -7.61 -4.15
N PHE A 76 14.09 -7.05 -3.06
CA PHE A 76 14.83 -7.77 -2.04
C PHE A 76 14.16 -7.53 -0.68
N LEU A 77 13.16 -8.34 -0.36
CA LEU A 77 12.31 -8.21 0.81
C LEU A 77 12.47 -9.40 1.76
N HIS A 78 11.86 -9.29 2.93
CA HIS A 78 11.83 -10.40 3.89
C HIS A 78 11.24 -11.67 3.26
N LYS A 79 11.69 -12.82 3.78
CA LYS A 79 11.25 -14.13 3.30
C LYS A 79 9.71 -14.23 3.41
N GLY A 80 9.04 -14.39 2.26
CA GLY A 80 7.59 -14.51 2.16
C GLY A 80 6.85 -13.29 1.61
N ALA A 81 7.45 -12.08 1.65
CA ALA A 81 6.78 -10.88 1.14
C ALA A 81 6.54 -10.94 -0.36
N LEU A 82 7.59 -11.22 -1.16
CA LEU A 82 7.48 -11.31 -2.61
C LEU A 82 6.50 -12.40 -3.06
N PRO A 83 6.59 -13.66 -2.55
CA PRO A 83 5.58 -14.68 -2.84
C PRO A 83 4.15 -14.21 -2.56
N TRP A 84 3.90 -13.58 -1.40
CA TRP A 84 2.58 -13.09 -1.04
C TRP A 84 2.08 -11.99 -2.01
N ILE A 85 2.95 -11.06 -2.42
CA ILE A 85 2.62 -10.03 -3.42
C ILE A 85 2.23 -10.71 -4.74
N SER A 86 3.03 -11.67 -5.22
CA SER A 86 2.76 -12.38 -6.47
C SER A 86 1.42 -13.13 -6.43
N GLU A 87 1.09 -13.79 -5.30
CA GLU A 87 -0.21 -14.44 -5.10
C GLU A 87 -1.38 -13.45 -5.14
N CYS A 88 -1.24 -12.27 -4.52
CA CYS A 88 -2.28 -11.24 -4.55
C CYS A 88 -2.48 -10.67 -5.96
N VAL A 89 -1.40 -10.44 -6.70
CA VAL A 89 -1.48 -9.87 -8.07
C VAL A 89 -2.11 -10.87 -9.05
N ASN A 90 -1.77 -12.16 -8.97
CA ASN A 90 -2.25 -13.17 -9.92
C ASN A 90 -3.74 -13.53 -9.74
N LYS A 91 -4.29 -13.35 -8.53
CA LYS A 91 -5.74 -13.51 -8.28
C LYS A 91 -6.60 -12.54 -9.09
N ASP A 92 -6.03 -11.42 -9.51
CA ASP A 92 -6.76 -10.44 -10.32
C ASP A 92 -6.86 -10.84 -11.79
N SER A 93 -5.79 -11.41 -12.36
CA SER A 93 -5.78 -11.83 -13.76
C SER A 93 -6.79 -12.93 -14.09
N GLU A 94 -7.08 -13.83 -13.15
CA GLU A 94 -8.02 -14.94 -13.37
C GLU A 94 -9.49 -14.50 -13.32
N SER A 95 -9.77 -13.33 -12.74
CA SER A 95 -11.14 -12.80 -12.60
C SER A 95 -11.63 -11.97 -13.80
N SER A 96 -10.75 -11.69 -14.77
CA SER A 96 -11.05 -10.88 -15.96
C SER A 96 -11.27 -11.68 -17.25
N ASP A 97 -11.06 -13.01 -17.22
CA ASP A 97 -11.20 -13.92 -18.38
C ASP A 97 -12.45 -14.82 -18.32
N SER A 98 -13.52 -14.40 -17.61
CA SER A 98 -14.79 -15.15 -17.49
C SER A 98 -16.01 -14.34 -17.92
#